data_AF-A2DED4-F1
#
_entry.id   AF-A2DED4-F1
#
_cell.length_a   1.000
_cell.length_b   1.000
_cell.length_c   1.000
_cell.angle_alpha   90.00
_cell.angle_beta   90.00
_cell.angle_gamma   90.00
#
_symmetry.space_group_name_H-M   'P 1'
#
loop_
_entity.id
_entity.type
_entity.pdbx_description
1 polymer ?
#
loop_
_entity_poly.entity_id
_entity_poly.type
_entity_poly.pdbx_seq_one_letter_code
_entity_poly.pdbx_strand_id
1 'polypeptide(L)'
;MSGSAFNQCLNLNTLEVDKANPNFCSINNFIFNKEMTTLVRTPINFKCEMIPNRENIQNLGEFMMSGSTIEEFIGWPNISTIGIYAFHVTRFLRNIDISMTNVTSIPSHCFEVCSQLNRIHLPGNLSSISNNAFIYLHVIRTIYIPLKVDSIEDNSFAYNNCLKMIVYFGTTDFQYRNLSIYCPLLSVARVTITYPSSKFGFLDVQKNAYKNGIIEDICISLQIHYSHNLSYYFFITILNSLL
;
A
#
# COMPACT_ATOMS: atom_id res chain seq x y z
N MET A 1 14.55 18.69 10.39
CA MET A 1 14.55 18.62 8.91
C MET A 1 13.90 17.29 8.55
N SER A 2 12.70 17.29 7.95
CA SER A 2 12.14 16.07 7.36
C SER A 2 12.51 16.00 5.87
N GLY A 3 12.21 14.90 5.18
CA GLY A 3 12.45 14.83 3.73
C GLY A 3 11.73 15.92 2.93
N SER A 4 10.73 16.58 3.53
CA SER A 4 10.04 17.75 2.97
C SER A 4 11.00 18.90 2.62
N ALA A 5 12.12 19.05 3.34
CA ALA A 5 13.14 20.06 3.04
C ALA A 5 13.80 19.87 1.67
N PHE A 6 13.66 18.68 1.08
CA PHE A 6 14.17 18.31 -0.24
C PHE A 6 13.05 18.06 -1.26
N ASN A 7 11.80 18.42 -0.92
CA ASN A 7 10.68 18.25 -1.82
C ASN A 7 10.90 19.10 -3.08
N GLN A 8 10.63 18.51 -4.25
CA GLN A 8 10.84 19.12 -5.57
C GLN A 8 12.30 19.49 -5.92
N CYS A 9 13.29 19.07 -5.13
CA CYS A 9 14.71 19.18 -5.50
C CYS A 9 15.11 18.09 -6.51
N LEU A 10 14.48 18.07 -7.69
CA LEU A 10 14.60 17.00 -8.70
C LEU A 10 15.99 16.91 -9.35
N ASN A 11 16.80 17.97 -9.25
CA ASN A 11 18.14 18.06 -9.83
C ASN A 11 19.26 17.95 -8.79
N LEU A 12 18.93 17.56 -7.55
CA LEU A 12 19.94 17.45 -6.50
C LEU A 12 20.82 16.22 -6.75
N ASN A 13 22.10 16.47 -7.04
CA ASN A 13 23.06 15.41 -7.36
C ASN A 13 23.75 14.84 -6.12
N THR A 14 23.89 15.66 -5.07
CA THR A 14 24.58 15.31 -3.83
C THR A 14 23.73 15.61 -2.60
N LEU A 15 23.68 14.64 -1.70
CA LEU A 15 22.99 14.62 -0.42
C LEU A 15 24.03 14.30 0.64
N GLU A 16 24.68 15.34 1.13
CA GLU A 16 25.69 15.24 2.19
C GLU A 16 25.22 16.00 3.43
N VAL A 17 25.47 15.40 4.58
CA VAL A 17 25.26 16.00 5.89
C VAL A 17 26.62 16.20 6.54
N ASP A 18 26.86 17.40 7.08
CA ASP A 18 28.05 17.69 7.87
C ASP A 18 28.22 16.63 8.98
N LYS A 19 29.45 16.10 9.14
CA LYS A 19 29.78 15.10 10.17
C LYS A 19 29.44 15.57 11.58
N ALA A 20 29.53 16.88 11.83
CA ALA A 20 29.19 17.52 13.09
C ALA A 20 27.67 17.65 13.33
N ASN A 21 26.81 17.34 12.34
CA ASN A 21 25.38 17.41 12.51
C ASN A 21 24.93 16.42 13.60
N PRO A 22 24.23 16.89 14.66
CA PRO A 22 23.85 16.03 15.78
C PRO A 22 22.67 15.10 15.46
N ASN A 23 21.89 15.41 14.42
CA ASN A 23 20.58 14.78 14.17
C ASN A 23 20.57 13.86 12.95
N PHE A 24 21.44 14.10 11.97
CA PHE A 24 21.43 13.40 10.69
C PHE A 24 22.83 12.94 10.29
N CYS A 25 22.87 11.96 9.40
CA CYS A 25 24.08 11.55 8.70
C CYS A 25 23.75 11.19 7.25
N SER A 26 24.75 11.25 6.37
CA SER A 26 24.63 10.79 4.99
C SER A 26 25.58 9.63 4.72
N ILE A 27 25.10 8.61 4.00
CA ILE A 27 25.90 7.47 3.53
C ILE A 27 25.53 7.23 2.07
N ASN A 28 26.53 7.23 1.17
CA ASN A 28 26.35 6.93 -0.25
C ASN A 28 25.20 7.72 -0.91
N ASN A 29 25.08 9.01 -0.61
CA ASN A 29 24.02 9.89 -1.11
C ASN A 29 22.62 9.67 -0.50
N PHE A 30 22.49 8.86 0.54
CA PHE A 30 21.26 8.69 1.31
C PHE A 30 21.37 9.44 2.64
N ILE A 31 20.32 10.13 3.06
CA ILE A 31 20.25 10.80 4.36
C ILE A 31 19.45 9.95 5.34
N PHE A 32 20.00 9.80 6.54
CA PHE A 32 19.39 9.12 7.67
C PHE A 32 19.33 10.04 8.89
N ASN A 33 18.53 9.68 9.90
CA ASN A 33 18.76 10.17 11.26
C ASN A 33 20.12 9.65 11.80
N LYS A 34 20.62 10.24 12.88
CA LYS A 34 21.94 9.92 13.43
C LYS A 34 22.08 8.46 13.84
N GLU A 35 20.98 7.85 14.31
CA GLU A 35 20.92 6.44 14.72
C GLU A 35 20.79 5.48 13.53
N MET A 36 20.60 6.00 12.31
CA MET A 36 20.39 5.23 11.08
C MET A 36 19.18 4.28 11.09
N THR A 37 18.19 4.56 11.94
CA THR A 37 16.92 3.82 12.02
C THR A 37 15.83 4.41 11.12
N THR A 38 16.03 5.61 10.59
CA THR A 38 15.08 6.33 9.74
C THR A 38 15.75 6.72 8.44
N LEU A 39 15.21 6.26 7.32
CA LEU A 39 15.60 6.74 5.99
C LEU A 39 14.89 8.06 5.72
N VAL A 40 15.63 9.17 5.78
CA VAL A 40 15.09 10.53 5.73
C VAL A 40 14.94 11.02 4.28
N ARG A 41 15.94 10.73 3.43
CA ARG A 41 15.91 11.12 2.01
C ARG A 41 16.77 10.19 1.17
N THR A 42 16.26 9.80 0.01
CA THR A 42 17.01 9.09 -1.03
C THR A 42 17.51 10.06 -2.10
N PRO A 43 18.55 9.70 -2.87
CA PRO A 43 18.82 10.37 -4.13
C PRO A 43 17.65 10.15 -5.11
N ILE A 44 17.59 10.95 -6.16
CA ILE A 44 16.54 10.84 -7.19
C ILE A 44 16.74 9.57 -8.02
N ASN A 45 17.97 9.29 -8.43
CA ASN A 45 18.31 8.16 -9.31
C ASN A 45 19.06 7.08 -8.53
N PHE A 46 18.36 6.01 -8.15
CA PHE A 46 18.96 4.85 -7.49
C PHE A 46 18.08 3.61 -7.69
N LYS A 47 18.65 2.44 -7.35
CA LYS A 47 17.91 1.18 -7.28
C LYS A 47 17.74 0.73 -5.83
N CYS A 48 16.71 -0.07 -5.56
CA CYS A 48 16.41 -0.52 -4.20
C CYS A 48 17.62 -1.19 -3.53
N GLU A 49 18.43 -1.95 -4.28
CA GLU A 49 19.65 -2.62 -3.81
C GLU A 49 20.78 -1.68 -3.36
N MET A 50 20.69 -0.38 -3.61
CA MET A 50 21.70 0.60 -3.20
C MET A 50 21.44 1.19 -1.81
N ILE A 51 20.24 1.03 -1.24
CA ILE A 51 19.92 1.58 0.09
C ILE A 51 20.80 0.88 1.14
N PRO A 52 21.64 1.61 1.90
CA PRO A 52 22.50 1.01 2.92
C PRO A 52 21.73 0.75 4.23
N ASN A 53 22.28 -0.12 5.09
CA ASN A 53 21.81 -0.34 6.47
C ASN A 53 20.34 -0.80 6.60
N ARG A 54 19.83 -1.55 5.61
CA ARG A 54 18.41 -1.95 5.51
C ARG A 54 17.90 -2.71 6.70
N GLU A 55 18.75 -3.56 7.26
CA GLU A 55 18.49 -4.40 8.42
C GLU A 55 18.15 -3.59 9.66
N ASN A 56 18.56 -2.32 9.75
CA ASN A 56 18.32 -1.46 10.91
C ASN A 56 17.26 -0.37 10.64
N ILE A 57 16.79 -0.22 9.40
CA ILE A 57 15.76 0.77 9.07
C ILE A 57 14.41 0.33 9.63
N GLN A 58 13.85 1.17 10.50
CA GLN A 58 12.54 1.00 11.12
C GLN A 58 11.51 1.97 10.55
N ASN A 59 11.95 3.13 10.08
CA ASN A 59 11.07 4.21 9.65
C ASN A 59 11.41 4.70 8.25
N LEU A 60 10.39 4.78 7.39
CA LEU A 60 10.49 5.46 6.10
C LEU A 60 10.02 6.91 6.30
N GLY A 61 10.93 7.87 6.15
CA GLY A 61 10.67 9.27 6.42
C GLY A 61 9.64 9.91 5.49
N GLU A 62 9.07 11.03 5.94
CA GLU A 62 8.23 11.90 5.14
C GLU A 62 8.96 12.35 3.86
N PHE A 63 8.30 12.30 2.71
CA PHE A 63 8.89 12.62 1.38
C PHE A 63 10.15 11.85 0.99
N MET A 64 10.55 10.80 1.71
CA MET A 64 11.90 10.25 1.59
C MET A 64 12.27 9.78 0.17
N MET A 65 11.33 9.21 -0.57
CA MET A 65 11.47 8.75 -1.96
C MET A 65 10.69 9.61 -2.96
N SER A 66 10.12 10.73 -2.53
CA SER A 66 9.29 11.57 -3.39
C SER A 66 10.07 12.08 -4.60
N GLY A 67 9.47 11.93 -5.78
CA GLY A 67 10.07 12.33 -7.07
C GLY A 67 11.23 11.46 -7.56
N SER A 68 11.58 10.37 -6.88
CA SER A 68 12.65 9.46 -7.31
C SER A 68 12.26 8.64 -8.56
N THR A 69 13.26 8.05 -9.22
CA THR A 69 13.10 7.22 -10.42
C THR A 69 13.11 5.72 -10.12
N ILE A 70 12.96 5.33 -8.85
CA ILE A 70 12.94 3.92 -8.46
C ILE A 70 11.76 3.21 -9.13
N GLU A 71 12.01 2.03 -9.73
CA GLU A 71 10.97 1.25 -10.42
C GLU A 71 10.33 0.19 -9.51
N GLU A 72 11.05 -0.26 -8.48
CA GLU A 72 10.59 -1.28 -7.55
C GLU A 72 11.08 -0.98 -6.14
N PHE A 73 10.19 -1.10 -5.15
CA PHE A 73 10.54 -1.04 -3.74
C PHE A 73 10.07 -2.31 -3.02
N ILE A 74 10.99 -3.00 -2.37
CA ILE A 74 10.71 -4.17 -1.53
C ILE A 74 11.11 -3.81 -0.08
N GLY A 75 10.12 -3.72 0.79
CA GLY A 75 10.29 -3.42 2.21
C GLY A 75 10.88 -4.59 3.00
N TRP A 76 11.37 -4.29 4.20
CA TRP A 76 12.03 -5.26 5.10
C TRP A 76 11.24 -5.44 6.40
N PRO A 77 11.42 -6.56 7.13
CA PRO A 77 10.62 -6.85 8.32
C PRO A 77 10.65 -5.79 9.42
N ASN A 78 11.79 -5.09 9.59
CA ASN A 78 11.95 -4.13 10.67
C ASN A 78 11.25 -2.79 10.42
N ILE A 79 10.77 -2.53 9.20
CA ILE A 79 10.01 -1.31 8.90
C ILE A 79 8.66 -1.37 9.63
N SER A 80 8.42 -0.41 10.51
CA SER A 80 7.19 -0.26 11.28
C SER A 80 6.40 1.01 10.93
N THR A 81 7.05 2.02 10.33
CA THR A 81 6.38 3.28 9.98
C THR A 81 6.70 3.76 8.57
N ILE A 82 5.72 4.42 7.95
CA ILE A 82 5.84 5.14 6.68
C ILE A 82 5.35 6.57 6.90
N GLY A 83 6.14 7.54 6.46
CA GLY A 83 5.82 8.96 6.56
C GLY A 83 4.87 9.44 5.45
N ILE A 84 4.17 10.54 5.74
CA ILE A 84 3.31 11.23 4.76
C ILE A 84 4.13 11.54 3.50
N TYR A 85 3.54 11.38 2.32
CA TYR A 85 4.20 11.62 1.03
C TYR A 85 5.47 10.77 0.76
N ALA A 86 5.73 9.68 1.49
CA ALA A 86 6.99 8.92 1.36
C ALA A 86 7.37 8.54 -0.08
N PHE A 87 6.38 8.17 -0.91
CA PHE A 87 6.54 7.81 -2.32
C PHE A 87 5.80 8.77 -3.27
N HIS A 88 5.47 9.97 -2.81
CA HIS A 88 4.72 10.94 -3.60
C HIS A 88 5.43 11.29 -4.92
N VAL A 89 4.72 11.27 -6.04
CA VAL A 89 5.25 11.65 -7.36
C VAL A 89 6.42 10.73 -7.82
N THR A 90 6.51 9.51 -7.29
CA THR A 90 7.47 8.50 -7.75
C THR A 90 6.95 7.83 -9.02
N ARG A 91 6.94 8.59 -10.12
CA ARG A 91 6.24 8.26 -11.37
C ARG A 91 6.72 7.00 -12.06
N PHE A 92 7.94 6.54 -11.78
CA PHE A 92 8.51 5.34 -12.39
C PHE A 92 8.27 4.07 -11.55
N LEU A 93 7.74 4.19 -10.33
CA LEU A 93 7.46 3.04 -9.47
C LEU A 93 6.39 2.15 -10.10
N ARG A 94 6.76 0.91 -10.44
CA ARG A 94 5.88 -0.11 -11.03
C ARG A 94 5.35 -1.08 -9.99
N ASN A 95 6.21 -1.45 -9.04
CA ASN A 95 5.93 -2.44 -8.01
C ASN A 95 6.31 -1.91 -6.63
N ILE A 96 5.42 -2.08 -5.66
CA ILE A 96 5.76 -1.97 -4.26
C ILE A 96 5.31 -3.20 -3.49
N ASP A 97 6.25 -3.81 -2.77
CA ASP A 97 6.00 -4.91 -1.87
C ASP A 97 6.39 -4.52 -0.44
N ILE A 98 5.40 -4.24 0.39
CA ILE A 98 5.57 -3.99 1.83
C ILE A 98 4.85 -5.07 2.66
N SER A 99 4.55 -6.23 2.06
CA SER A 99 3.79 -7.32 2.69
C SER A 99 4.49 -7.90 3.92
N MET A 100 5.82 -7.93 3.91
CA MET A 100 6.66 -8.44 5.00
C MET A 100 6.91 -7.42 6.13
N THR A 101 6.48 -6.17 5.98
CA THR A 101 6.74 -5.11 6.96
C THR A 101 5.79 -5.20 8.16
N ASN A 102 6.14 -4.51 9.24
CA ASN A 102 5.30 -4.32 10.43
C ASN A 102 4.46 -3.01 10.36
N VAL A 103 4.32 -2.43 9.17
CA VAL A 103 3.58 -1.18 8.99
C VAL A 103 2.09 -1.38 9.29
N THR A 104 1.54 -0.52 10.15
CA THR A 104 0.15 -0.57 10.59
C THR A 104 -0.74 0.47 9.91
N SER A 105 -0.17 1.48 9.25
CA SER A 105 -0.91 2.56 8.59
C SER A 105 -0.26 3.00 7.29
N ILE A 106 -1.07 3.19 6.24
CA ILE A 106 -0.64 3.95 5.06
C ILE A 106 -1.03 5.43 5.26
N PRO A 107 -0.04 6.35 5.33
CA PRO A 107 -0.29 7.75 5.62
C PRO A 107 -0.86 8.50 4.41
N SER A 108 -1.33 9.73 4.66
CA SER A 108 -1.94 10.54 3.61
C SER A 108 -0.96 10.78 2.46
N HIS A 109 -1.48 10.76 1.23
CA HIS A 109 -0.71 11.04 0.01
C HIS A 109 0.53 10.15 -0.21
N CYS A 110 0.64 9.01 0.47
CA CYS A 110 1.83 8.16 0.45
C CYS A 110 2.27 7.76 -0.98
N PHE A 111 1.31 7.38 -1.83
CA PHE A 111 1.51 6.94 -3.21
C PHE A 111 0.84 7.84 -4.24
N GLU A 112 0.54 9.08 -3.87
CA GLU A 112 -0.09 10.04 -4.79
C GLU A 112 0.81 10.27 -6.03
N VAL A 113 0.23 10.18 -7.23
CA VAL A 113 0.90 10.33 -8.54
C VAL A 113 2.04 9.31 -8.79
N CYS A 114 1.95 8.11 -8.21
CA CYS A 114 2.75 6.96 -8.66
C CYS A 114 2.17 6.38 -9.98
N SER A 115 2.30 7.12 -11.08
CA SER A 115 1.53 6.89 -12.31
C SER A 115 1.80 5.56 -13.03
N GLN A 116 2.94 4.91 -12.78
CA GLN A 116 3.30 3.59 -13.34
C GLN A 116 3.01 2.43 -12.37
N LEU A 117 2.50 2.70 -11.17
CA LEU A 117 2.29 1.70 -10.14
C LEU A 117 1.17 0.76 -10.55
N ASN A 118 1.52 -0.50 -10.81
CA ASN A 118 0.59 -1.53 -11.26
C ASN A 118 0.44 -2.69 -10.28
N ARG A 119 1.34 -2.80 -9.30
CA ARG A 119 1.33 -3.85 -8.27
C ARG A 119 1.66 -3.28 -6.90
N ILE A 120 0.82 -3.61 -5.92
CA ILE A 120 0.97 -3.21 -4.51
C ILE A 120 0.67 -4.44 -3.65
N HIS A 121 1.62 -4.84 -2.80
CA HIS A 121 1.38 -5.83 -1.73
C HIS A 121 1.46 -5.13 -0.37
N LEU A 122 0.32 -5.08 0.34
CA LEU A 122 0.18 -4.43 1.64
C LEU A 122 0.47 -5.42 2.80
N PRO A 123 0.94 -4.95 3.96
CA PRO A 123 1.23 -5.80 5.11
C PRO A 123 -0.04 -6.38 5.74
N GLY A 124 0.03 -7.63 6.20
CA GLY A 124 -1.08 -8.29 6.88
C GLY A 124 -1.50 -7.65 8.21
N ASN A 125 -0.63 -6.81 8.79
CA ASN A 125 -0.87 -6.05 10.01
C ASN A 125 -1.42 -4.63 9.75
N LEU A 126 -1.72 -4.28 8.49
CA LEU A 126 -2.29 -2.98 8.17
C LEU A 126 -3.67 -2.80 8.82
N SER A 127 -3.82 -1.71 9.57
CA SER A 127 -5.05 -1.31 10.25
C SER A 127 -5.73 -0.11 9.58
N SER A 128 -4.96 0.83 9.03
CA SER A 128 -5.54 2.06 8.48
C SER A 128 -4.95 2.51 7.14
N ILE A 129 -5.79 3.15 6.34
CA ILE A 129 -5.44 3.81 5.08
C ILE A 129 -5.97 5.25 5.15
N SER A 130 -5.06 6.22 5.08
CA SER A 130 -5.39 7.64 5.24
C SER A 130 -5.83 8.30 3.94
N ASN A 131 -6.33 9.54 4.07
CA ASN A 131 -6.86 10.33 2.95
C ASN A 131 -5.88 10.39 1.78
N ASN A 132 -6.39 10.23 0.56
CA ASN A 132 -5.61 10.37 -0.67
C ASN A 132 -4.39 9.42 -0.79
N ALA A 133 -4.32 8.33 0.00
CA ALA A 133 -3.14 7.48 0.04
C ALA A 133 -2.75 6.88 -1.34
N PHE A 134 -3.73 6.54 -2.17
CA PHE A 134 -3.58 5.87 -3.46
C PHE A 134 -4.34 6.61 -4.58
N ILE A 135 -4.06 7.90 -4.77
CA ILE A 135 -4.69 8.70 -5.83
C ILE A 135 -3.79 8.87 -7.06
N TYR A 136 -4.41 9.01 -8.23
CA TYR A 136 -3.72 9.19 -9.52
C TYR A 136 -2.75 8.04 -9.89
N LEU A 137 -3.08 6.82 -9.49
CA LEU A 137 -2.44 5.59 -9.94
C LEU A 137 -3.00 5.20 -11.32
N HIS A 138 -2.46 5.82 -12.36
CA HIS A 138 -3.07 5.77 -13.70
C HIS A 138 -3.06 4.39 -14.38
N VAL A 139 -2.31 3.41 -13.88
CA VAL A 139 -2.21 2.07 -14.48
C VAL A 139 -2.62 0.93 -13.54
N ILE A 140 -2.88 1.21 -12.26
CA ILE A 140 -3.28 0.16 -11.31
C ILE A 140 -4.65 -0.39 -11.70
N ARG A 141 -4.79 -1.72 -11.66
CA ARG A 141 -6.05 -2.38 -12.00
C ARG A 141 -6.76 -2.98 -10.80
N THR A 142 -6.00 -3.42 -9.80
CA THR A 142 -6.53 -4.10 -8.63
C THR A 142 -5.78 -3.67 -7.39
N ILE A 143 -6.51 -3.43 -6.30
CA ILE A 143 -5.94 -3.20 -4.97
C ILE A 143 -6.53 -4.25 -4.01
N TYR A 144 -5.66 -4.90 -3.26
CA TYR A 144 -6.01 -5.87 -2.22
C TYR A 144 -5.83 -5.22 -0.85
N ILE A 145 -6.91 -5.12 -0.08
CA ILE A 145 -6.93 -4.50 1.25
C ILE A 145 -6.99 -5.61 2.32
N PRO A 146 -5.95 -5.74 3.18
CA PRO A 146 -5.84 -6.81 4.17
C PRO A 146 -7.01 -6.88 5.17
N LEU A 147 -7.18 -8.07 5.77
CA LEU A 147 -8.24 -8.41 6.72
C LEU A 147 -8.35 -7.44 7.90
N LYS A 148 -7.22 -6.94 8.41
CA LYS A 148 -7.16 -6.12 9.63
C LYS A 148 -7.46 -4.64 9.40
N VAL A 149 -7.66 -4.20 8.16
CA VAL A 149 -7.94 -2.79 7.88
C VAL A 149 -9.34 -2.44 8.39
N ASP A 150 -9.39 -1.56 9.39
CA ASP A 150 -10.59 -1.11 10.08
C ASP A 150 -10.88 0.38 9.87
N SER A 151 -9.93 1.15 9.33
CA SER A 151 -10.15 2.53 8.90
C SER A 151 -9.65 2.77 7.48
N ILE A 152 -10.52 3.34 6.64
CA ILE A 152 -10.16 3.88 5.33
C ILE A 152 -10.79 5.27 5.24
N GLU A 153 -9.96 6.28 5.06
CA GLU A 153 -10.41 7.67 4.99
C GLU A 153 -10.83 8.09 3.58
N ASP A 154 -11.45 9.26 3.47
CA ASP A 154 -12.00 9.75 2.22
C ASP A 154 -10.94 9.88 1.11
N ASN A 155 -11.39 9.64 -0.12
CA ASN A 155 -10.61 9.72 -1.35
C ASN A 155 -9.36 8.84 -1.39
N SER A 156 -9.22 7.87 -0.48
CA SER A 156 -8.05 6.97 -0.42
C SER A 156 -7.70 6.32 -1.76
N PHE A 157 -8.69 6.07 -2.62
CA PHE A 157 -8.54 5.47 -3.95
C PHE A 157 -9.13 6.32 -5.07
N ALA A 158 -9.28 7.64 -4.88
CA ALA A 158 -9.87 8.51 -5.89
C ALA A 158 -8.97 8.71 -7.12
N TYR A 159 -9.58 9.12 -8.24
CA TYR A 159 -8.91 9.51 -9.48
C TYR A 159 -8.03 8.43 -10.13
N ASN A 160 -8.41 7.15 -9.95
CA ASN A 160 -7.71 6.02 -10.57
C ASN A 160 -8.45 5.55 -11.83
N ASN A 161 -8.03 6.08 -12.99
CA ASN A 161 -8.69 5.85 -14.28
C ASN A 161 -8.70 4.38 -14.74
N CYS A 162 -7.72 3.59 -14.32
CA CYS A 162 -7.60 2.17 -14.70
C CYS A 162 -7.98 1.20 -13.58
N LEU A 163 -8.31 1.69 -12.38
CA LEU A 163 -8.66 0.83 -11.27
C LEU A 163 -10.00 0.15 -11.55
N LYS A 164 -9.95 -1.16 -11.69
CA LYS A 164 -11.11 -2.02 -12.00
C LYS A 164 -11.70 -2.67 -10.77
N MET A 165 -10.85 -3.00 -9.79
CA MET A 165 -11.28 -3.80 -8.65
C MET A 165 -10.58 -3.38 -7.35
N ILE A 166 -11.36 -3.22 -6.30
CA ILE A 166 -10.86 -3.25 -4.92
C ILE A 166 -11.38 -4.52 -4.27
N VAL A 167 -10.48 -5.32 -3.71
CA VAL A 167 -10.80 -6.53 -2.94
C VAL A 167 -10.52 -6.24 -1.47
N TYR A 168 -11.56 -6.15 -0.66
CA TYR A 168 -11.43 -5.96 0.78
C TYR A 168 -11.72 -7.26 1.54
N PHE A 169 -10.74 -7.72 2.32
CA PHE A 169 -10.83 -8.96 3.10
C PHE A 169 -11.36 -8.76 4.52
N GLY A 170 -11.53 -7.51 4.97
CA GLY A 170 -11.93 -7.21 6.33
C GLY A 170 -13.45 -7.22 6.54
N THR A 171 -13.85 -6.96 7.78
CA THR A 171 -15.24 -7.02 8.23
C THR A 171 -15.86 -5.65 8.51
N THR A 172 -15.07 -4.58 8.46
CA THR A 172 -15.57 -3.22 8.72
C THR A 172 -16.41 -2.75 7.56
N ASP A 173 -17.52 -2.10 7.88
CA ASP A 173 -18.37 -1.48 6.88
C ASP A 173 -18.04 0.01 6.78
N PHE A 174 -17.61 0.46 5.60
CA PHE A 174 -17.22 1.84 5.33
C PHE A 174 -18.36 2.65 4.71
N GLN A 175 -19.61 2.37 5.12
CA GLN A 175 -20.77 3.12 4.63
C GLN A 175 -20.51 4.63 4.78
N TYR A 176 -20.95 5.40 3.78
CA TYR A 176 -20.87 6.86 3.74
C TYR A 176 -19.48 7.49 3.55
N ARG A 177 -18.42 6.69 3.40
CA ARG A 177 -17.10 7.20 2.99
C ARG A 177 -17.00 7.38 1.49
N ASN A 178 -16.36 8.47 1.06
CA ASN A 178 -16.16 8.71 -0.36
C ASN A 178 -14.80 8.18 -0.83
N LEU A 179 -14.66 6.86 -0.86
CA LEU A 179 -13.35 6.22 -0.99
C LEU A 179 -12.73 6.35 -2.39
N SER A 180 -13.55 6.49 -3.44
CA SER A 180 -13.12 6.21 -4.81
C SER A 180 -13.80 7.09 -5.86
N ILE A 181 -13.93 8.39 -5.59
CA ILE A 181 -14.44 9.35 -6.60
C ILE A 181 -13.59 9.26 -7.87
N TYR A 182 -14.22 9.43 -9.03
CA TYR A 182 -13.52 9.48 -10.32
C TYR A 182 -12.72 8.21 -10.65
N CYS A 183 -13.29 7.04 -10.35
CA CYS A 183 -12.78 5.74 -10.79
C CYS A 183 -13.80 5.08 -11.75
N PRO A 184 -13.81 5.45 -13.04
CA PRO A 184 -14.91 5.11 -13.96
C PRO A 184 -15.03 3.61 -14.27
N LEU A 185 -13.99 2.83 -14.00
CA LEU A 185 -13.95 1.39 -14.24
C LEU A 185 -14.12 0.57 -12.96
N LEU A 186 -14.29 1.22 -11.81
CA LEU A 186 -14.17 0.57 -10.52
C LEU A 186 -15.44 -0.22 -10.16
N SER A 187 -15.22 -1.50 -9.90
CA SER A 187 -16.11 -2.37 -9.15
C SER A 187 -15.51 -2.67 -7.78
N VAL A 188 -16.34 -2.77 -6.75
CA VAL A 188 -15.89 -3.10 -5.38
C VAL A 188 -16.35 -4.51 -5.01
N ALA A 189 -15.39 -5.34 -4.59
CA ALA A 189 -15.63 -6.70 -4.12
C ALA A 189 -15.28 -6.80 -2.63
N ARG A 190 -16.23 -7.24 -1.82
CA ARG A 190 -16.03 -7.55 -0.40
C ARG A 190 -15.93 -9.06 -0.21
N VAL A 191 -14.83 -9.53 0.37
CA VAL A 191 -14.59 -10.94 0.69
C VAL A 191 -14.74 -11.11 2.19
N THR A 192 -15.80 -11.81 2.60
CA THR A 192 -15.98 -12.17 4.02
C THR A 192 -15.49 -13.61 4.20
N ILE A 193 -14.43 -13.80 4.99
CA ILE A 193 -13.96 -15.14 5.36
C ILE A 193 -14.70 -15.56 6.63
N THR A 194 -15.82 -16.25 6.47
CA THR A 194 -16.53 -16.89 7.60
C THR A 194 -15.95 -18.28 7.84
N TYR A 195 -15.30 -18.51 8.98
CA TYR A 195 -14.90 -19.85 9.39
C TYR A 195 -16.06 -20.56 10.09
N PRO A 196 -16.43 -21.78 9.69
CA PRO A 196 -17.33 -22.60 10.50
C PRO A 196 -16.58 -23.06 11.75
N SER A 197 -16.96 -22.53 12.92
CA SER A 197 -16.60 -23.15 14.19
C SER A 197 -17.57 -24.29 14.48
N SER A 198 -17.10 -25.53 14.44
CA SER A 198 -17.83 -26.70 14.97
C SER A 198 -18.05 -26.64 16.49
N LYS A 199 -17.52 -25.61 17.17
CA LYS A 199 -17.61 -25.39 18.61
C LYS A 199 -18.80 -24.54 19.04
N PHE A 200 -19.46 -23.80 18.12
CA PHE A 200 -20.41 -22.76 18.51
C PHE A 200 -21.80 -22.79 17.86
N GLY A 201 -22.10 -23.77 17.00
CA GLY A 201 -23.39 -23.76 16.29
C GLY A 201 -23.49 -22.55 15.35
N PHE A 202 -24.50 -22.58 14.47
CA PHE A 202 -24.64 -21.62 13.38
C PHE A 202 -24.99 -20.21 13.89
N LEU A 203 -24.08 -19.25 13.75
CA LEU A 203 -24.31 -17.79 13.64
C LEU A 203 -22.96 -17.09 13.36
N ASP A 204 -22.79 -16.06 12.53
CA ASP A 204 -23.75 -15.20 11.83
C ASP A 204 -23.19 -14.66 10.49
N VAL A 205 -24.14 -14.24 9.69
CA VAL A 205 -24.21 -13.71 8.33
C VAL A 205 -23.36 -12.44 8.09
N GLN A 206 -22.80 -12.28 6.88
CA GLN A 206 -22.62 -10.95 6.29
C GLN A 206 -23.42 -10.81 5.00
N LYS A 207 -24.51 -10.05 5.12
CA LYS A 207 -25.37 -9.55 4.05
C LYS A 207 -24.64 -8.42 3.32
N ASN A 208 -24.87 -8.31 2.01
CA ASN A 208 -24.44 -7.28 1.06
C ASN A 208 -23.14 -7.55 0.29
N ALA A 209 -23.16 -8.58 -0.57
CA ALA A 209 -22.24 -8.68 -1.70
C ALA A 209 -22.74 -7.79 -2.85
N TYR A 210 -21.99 -6.73 -3.17
CA TYR A 210 -22.26 -5.87 -4.33
C TYR A 210 -21.61 -6.45 -5.59
N LYS A 211 -22.36 -6.37 -6.71
CA LYS A 211 -22.09 -7.06 -7.98
C LYS A 211 -21.51 -6.11 -9.04
N ASN A 212 -20.35 -6.46 -9.61
CA ASN A 212 -20.09 -6.64 -11.06
C ASN A 212 -18.58 -6.83 -11.30
N GLY A 213 -18.12 -8.08 -11.22
CA GLY A 213 -16.80 -8.54 -11.60
C GLY A 213 -16.81 -10.07 -11.56
N ILE A 214 -16.24 -10.74 -12.56
CA ILE A 214 -16.20 -12.20 -12.62
C ILE A 214 -15.28 -12.67 -11.48
N ILE A 215 -15.80 -13.52 -10.58
CA ILE A 215 -15.09 -14.05 -9.39
C ILE A 215 -13.80 -14.80 -9.78
N GLU A 216 -13.71 -15.29 -11.01
CA GLU A 216 -12.56 -16.05 -11.52
C GLU A 216 -11.24 -15.24 -11.52
N ASP A 217 -11.29 -13.90 -11.58
CA ASP A 217 -10.09 -13.04 -11.48
C ASP A 217 -9.56 -12.87 -10.04
N ILE A 218 -10.31 -13.31 -9.02
CA ILE A 218 -9.93 -13.23 -7.60
C ILE A 218 -8.95 -14.37 -7.23
N CYS A 219 -8.87 -15.43 -8.06
CA CYS A 219 -8.29 -16.71 -7.67
C CYS A 219 -6.96 -17.06 -8.36
N ILE A 220 -5.98 -16.14 -8.38
CA ILE A 220 -4.62 -16.48 -8.88
C ILE A 220 -3.50 -16.24 -7.85
N SER A 221 -3.67 -15.39 -6.82
CA SER A 221 -2.57 -15.08 -5.88
C SER A 221 -2.80 -15.48 -4.41
N LEU A 222 -3.95 -16.03 -4.04
CA LEU A 222 -4.12 -16.68 -2.73
C LEU A 222 -3.62 -18.14 -2.79
N GLN A 223 -2.37 -18.34 -3.21
CA GLN A 223 -1.57 -19.43 -2.63
C GLN A 223 -1.24 -19.02 -1.19
N ILE A 224 -2.26 -19.05 -0.32
CA ILE A 224 -1.98 -19.22 1.10
C ILE A 224 -1.39 -20.62 1.18
N HIS A 225 -0.08 -20.72 1.42
CA HIS A 225 0.55 -21.97 1.84
C HIS A 225 -0.07 -22.38 3.17
N TYR A 226 -1.24 -23.01 3.12
CA TYR A 226 -1.68 -23.85 4.21
C TYR A 226 -0.81 -25.09 4.17
N SER A 227 0.12 -25.19 5.12
CA SER A 227 0.80 -26.43 5.41
C SER A 227 -0.26 -27.47 5.75
N HIS A 228 -0.36 -28.45 4.85
CA HIS A 228 -1.12 -29.70 4.92
C HIS A 228 -2.62 -29.64 4.61
N ASN A 229 -2.90 -30.03 3.35
CA ASN A 229 -4.13 -30.64 2.83
C ASN A 229 -5.44 -29.90 3.12
N LEU A 230 -5.96 -29.20 2.10
CA LEU A 230 -7.31 -29.44 1.57
C LEU A 230 -7.60 -28.47 0.40
N SER A 231 -8.02 -29.03 -0.73
CA SER A 231 -8.49 -28.31 -1.92
C SER A 231 -9.95 -27.92 -1.73
N TYR A 232 -10.33 -26.66 -1.99
CA TYR A 232 -11.75 -26.29 -2.06
C TYR A 232 -12.04 -25.38 -3.26
N TYR A 233 -12.94 -25.85 -4.11
CA TYR A 233 -13.65 -25.10 -5.14
C TYR A 233 -14.84 -24.38 -4.50
N PHE A 234 -15.15 -23.15 -4.92
CA PHE A 234 -16.40 -22.48 -4.58
C PHE A 234 -17.17 -22.08 -5.85
N PHE A 235 -18.41 -22.56 -5.94
CA PHE A 235 -19.46 -22.08 -6.84
C PHE A 235 -20.28 -20.98 -6.12
N ILE A 236 -20.88 -20.04 -6.88
CA ILE A 236 -22.34 -19.75 -6.92
C ILE A 236 -22.69 -18.42 -7.64
N THR A 237 -23.43 -18.60 -8.74
CA THR A 237 -24.66 -17.96 -9.31
C THR A 237 -24.97 -16.44 -9.28
N ILE A 238 -25.45 -16.01 -10.46
CA ILE A 238 -25.96 -14.72 -10.96
C ILE A 238 -27.30 -14.29 -10.34
N LEU A 239 -27.54 -12.97 -10.19
CA LEU A 239 -28.88 -12.35 -10.30
C LEU A 239 -28.83 -10.94 -10.90
N ASN A 240 -29.73 -10.65 -11.85
CA ASN A 240 -29.91 -9.37 -12.55
C ASN A 240 -30.83 -8.41 -11.78
N SER A 241 -30.59 -7.11 -11.95
CA SER A 241 -31.61 -6.04 -12.14
C SER A 241 -30.83 -4.75 -12.47
N LEU A 242 -30.86 -4.20 -13.68
CA LEU A 242 -31.93 -3.34 -14.22
C LEU A 242 -32.57 -2.48 -13.12
N LEU A 243 -31.99 -1.30 -12.87
CA LEU A 243 -32.54 0.02 -13.18
C LEU A 243 -31.50 1.10 -12.82
#